data_AF-A0A6M2A491-F1
#
_entry.id   AF-A0A6M2A491-F1
#
_cell.length_a   1.000
_cell.length_b   1.000
_cell.length_c   1.000
_cell.angle_alpha   90.00
_cell.angle_beta   90.00
_cell.angle_gamma   90.00
#
_symmetry.space_group_name_H-M   'P 1'
#
loop_
_entity.id
_entity.type
_entity.pdbx_description
1 polymer ?
#
loop_
_entity_poly.entity_id
_entity_poly.type
_entity_poly.pdbx_seq_one_letter_code
_entity_poly.pdbx_strand_id
1 'polypeptide(L)'
;MVISNITDIITNNLNLVIGLSAYAVYRLERRNEIKKSATIVLLAVRQAERTISTVKETRNIDPRSHRLVRGDPWSTHNHLLADHLDEDELELIDQFFKNCTLIDKMLDQLCSHPQVHERVLEIQRILCKIAYDSTINSEPATTAQDRYQKSKDAFLGLMEKEETLINPKDPQEMLRARLTDILPITTTTAGSQLKRLASRWWQRRRIR
;
A
#
# COMPACT_ATOMS: atom_id res chain seq x y z
N MET A 1 18.16 68.63 -0.50
CA MET A 1 19.26 67.66 -0.31
C MET A 1 19.08 66.79 0.94
N VAL A 2 18.56 67.31 2.08
CA VAL A 2 18.34 66.49 3.28
C VAL A 2 17.15 65.51 3.14
N ILE A 3 16.08 65.92 2.46
CA ILE A 3 14.86 65.10 2.32
C ILE A 3 15.11 63.83 1.48
N SER A 4 15.96 63.90 0.44
CA SER A 4 16.31 62.74 -0.39
C SER A 4 17.08 61.67 0.38
N ASN A 5 17.98 62.07 1.28
CA ASN A 5 18.76 61.13 2.08
C ASN A 5 17.88 60.37 3.10
N ILE A 6 16.84 61.03 3.63
CA ILE A 6 15.88 60.40 4.56
C ILE A 6 15.02 59.37 3.82
N THR A 7 14.57 59.67 2.58
CA THR A 7 13.80 58.71 1.79
C THR A 7 14.62 57.48 1.40
N ASP A 8 15.91 57.63 1.11
CA ASP A 8 16.80 56.51 0.76
C ASP A 8 17.07 55.58 1.95
N ILE A 9 17.19 56.14 3.17
CA ILE A 9 17.34 55.33 4.40
C ILE A 9 16.06 54.54 4.69
N ILE A 10 14.88 55.15 4.49
CA ILE A 10 13.60 54.47 4.73
C ILE A 10 13.38 53.35 3.71
N THR A 11 13.63 53.59 2.43
CA THR A 11 13.45 52.57 1.38
C THR A 11 14.42 51.41 1.53
N ASN A 12 15.67 51.66 1.92
CA ASN A 12 16.65 50.59 2.15
C ASN A 12 16.26 49.69 3.33
N ASN A 13 15.76 50.27 4.42
CA ASN A 13 15.23 49.51 5.56
C ASN A 13 13.97 48.71 5.17
N LEU A 14 13.09 49.28 4.34
CA LEU A 14 11.88 48.59 3.87
C LEU A 14 12.23 47.37 3.02
N ASN A 15 13.20 47.49 2.11
CA ASN A 15 13.70 46.38 1.30
C ASN A 15 14.32 45.27 2.15
N LEU A 16 15.03 45.62 3.23
CA LEU A 16 15.58 44.63 4.17
C LEU A 16 14.47 43.86 4.88
N VAL A 17 13.41 44.54 5.33
CA VAL A 17 12.25 43.88 5.96
C VAL A 17 11.53 42.96 4.97
N ILE A 18 11.33 43.42 3.72
CA ILE A 18 10.73 42.60 2.67
C ILE A 18 11.58 41.35 2.40
N GLY A 19 12.90 41.50 2.24
CA GLY A 19 13.81 40.38 2.03
C GLY A 19 13.80 39.38 3.20
N LEU A 20 13.79 39.88 4.44
CA LEU A 20 13.71 39.04 5.64
C LEU A 20 12.38 38.29 5.72
N SER A 21 11.28 38.96 5.37
CA SER A 21 9.95 38.36 5.36
C SER A 21 9.83 37.26 4.30
N ALA A 22 10.35 37.49 3.09
CA ALA A 22 10.38 36.50 2.02
C ALA A 22 11.21 35.28 2.42
N TYR A 23 12.38 35.50 3.03
CA TYR A 23 13.22 34.42 3.56
C TYR A 23 12.50 33.61 4.66
N ALA A 24 11.78 34.30 5.56
CA ALA A 24 11.02 33.64 6.62
C ALA A 24 9.88 32.78 6.05
N VAL A 25 9.16 33.28 5.05
CA VAL A 25 8.09 32.54 4.35
C VAL A 25 8.66 31.30 3.66
N TYR A 26 9.73 31.46 2.89
CA TYR A 26 10.40 30.34 2.20
C TYR A 26 10.82 29.24 3.18
N ARG A 27 11.41 29.63 4.33
CA ARG A 27 11.82 28.66 5.36
C ARG A 27 10.63 27.97 6.01
N LEU A 28 9.50 28.66 6.17
CA LEU A 28 8.27 28.08 6.72
C LEU A 28 7.64 27.09 5.73
N GLU A 29 7.61 27.45 4.45
CA GLU A 29 7.08 26.63 3.37
C GLU A 29 7.88 25.33 3.23
N ARG A 30 9.21 25.41 3.18
CA ARG A 30 10.08 24.23 3.12
C ARG A 30 9.85 23.27 4.29
N ARG A 31 9.64 23.81 5.50
CA ARG A 31 9.32 23.00 6.69
C ARG A 31 7.97 22.31 6.59
N ASN A 32 6.97 23.00 6.02
CA ASN A 32 5.65 22.44 5.81
C ASN A 32 5.66 21.33 4.76
N GLU A 33 6.45 21.49 3.69
CA GLU A 33 6.66 20.47 2.67
C GLU A 33 7.20 19.18 3.28
N ILE A 34 8.33 19.25 3.99
CA ILE A 34 8.96 18.09 4.64
C ILE A 34 7.97 17.37 5.55
N LYS A 35 7.20 18.12 6.35
CA LYS A 35 6.18 17.54 7.23
C LYS A 35 5.07 16.84 6.44
N LYS A 36 4.58 17.47 5.37
CA LYS A 36 3.54 16.91 4.51
C LYS A 36 4.04 15.61 3.87
N SER A 37 5.25 15.61 3.36
CA SER A 37 5.93 14.44 2.78
C SER A 37 6.07 13.31 3.79
N ALA A 38 6.60 13.59 5.00
CA ALA A 38 6.70 12.61 6.07
C ALA A 38 5.32 12.05 6.46
N THR A 39 4.29 12.88 6.48
CA THR A 39 2.92 12.44 6.81
C THR A 39 2.35 11.52 5.73
N ILE A 40 2.56 11.84 4.45
CA ILE A 40 2.11 11.00 3.32
C ILE A 40 2.80 9.65 3.37
N VAL A 41 4.13 9.63 3.51
CA VAL A 41 4.90 8.38 3.60
C VAL A 41 4.48 7.57 4.82
N LEU A 42 4.30 8.19 5.99
CA LEU A 42 3.84 7.50 7.20
C LEU A 42 2.45 6.87 7.03
N LEU A 43 1.54 7.59 6.38
CA LEU A 43 0.20 7.09 6.12
C LEU A 43 0.24 5.89 5.17
N ALA A 44 1.07 5.97 4.13
CA ALA A 44 1.28 4.87 3.19
C ALA A 44 1.86 3.62 3.88
N VAL A 45 2.90 3.77 4.71
CA VAL A 45 3.47 2.66 5.49
C VAL A 45 2.40 2.04 6.40
N ARG A 46 1.64 2.86 7.14
CA ARG A 46 0.59 2.35 8.03
C ARG A 46 -0.53 1.65 7.26
N GLN A 47 -0.90 2.15 6.10
CA GLN A 47 -1.89 1.51 5.25
C GLN A 47 -1.39 0.16 4.76
N ALA A 48 -0.15 0.09 4.25
CA ALA A 48 0.47 -1.16 3.82
C ALA A 48 0.55 -2.17 4.97
N GLU A 49 1.02 -1.77 6.15
CA GLU A 49 1.06 -2.64 7.33
C GLU A 49 -0.33 -3.14 7.76
N ARG A 50 -1.35 -2.28 7.72
CA ARG A 50 -2.73 -2.70 8.00
C ARG A 50 -3.21 -3.73 6.99
N THR A 51 -3.00 -3.50 5.70
CA THR A 51 -3.36 -4.47 4.66
C THR A 51 -2.61 -5.80 4.82
N ILE A 52 -1.32 -5.76 5.17
CA ILE A 52 -0.54 -6.97 5.46
C ILE A 52 -1.14 -7.70 6.67
N SER A 53 -1.49 -6.97 7.74
CA SER A 53 -2.08 -7.58 8.93
C SER A 53 -3.45 -8.21 8.65
N THR A 54 -4.31 -7.56 7.87
CA THR A 54 -5.64 -8.10 7.52
C THR A 54 -5.52 -9.33 6.63
N VAL A 55 -4.55 -9.36 5.72
CA VAL A 55 -4.27 -10.53 4.88
C VAL A 55 -3.74 -11.69 5.72
N LYS A 56 -2.83 -11.42 6.67
CA LYS A 56 -2.32 -12.44 7.60
C LYS A 56 -3.44 -13.07 8.44
N GLU A 57 -4.39 -12.26 8.91
CA GLU A 57 -5.50 -12.71 9.75
C GLU A 57 -6.57 -13.47 8.96
N THR A 58 -7.02 -12.91 7.83
CA THR A 58 -8.14 -13.48 7.05
C THR A 58 -7.73 -14.68 6.22
N ARG A 59 -6.43 -14.85 5.93
CA ARG A 59 -5.85 -15.81 4.97
C ARG A 59 -6.42 -15.71 3.54
N ASN A 60 -7.34 -14.78 3.29
CA ASN A 60 -7.93 -14.53 2.00
C ASN A 60 -7.24 -13.33 1.36
N ILE A 61 -6.73 -13.53 0.14
CA ILE A 61 -6.10 -12.48 -0.65
C ILE A 61 -7.04 -12.21 -1.80
N ASP A 62 -7.81 -11.12 -1.69
CA ASP A 62 -8.54 -10.60 -2.85
C ASP A 62 -7.62 -9.65 -3.62
N PRO A 63 -7.17 -10.02 -4.82
CA PRO A 63 -6.16 -9.23 -5.56
C PRO A 63 -6.64 -7.83 -5.94
N ARG A 64 -7.96 -7.60 -5.99
CA ARG A 64 -8.53 -6.29 -6.37
C ARG A 64 -8.61 -5.31 -5.22
N SER A 65 -8.73 -5.78 -3.99
CA SER A 65 -8.90 -4.94 -2.80
C SER A 65 -7.64 -4.75 -1.96
N HIS A 66 -6.63 -5.62 -2.13
CA HIS A 66 -5.46 -5.67 -1.24
C HIS A 66 -4.18 -5.01 -1.78
N ARG A 67 -4.27 -4.00 -2.66
CA ARG A 67 -3.09 -3.22 -3.04
C ARG A 67 -2.43 -2.63 -1.80
N LEU A 68 -1.16 -2.99 -1.59
CA LEU A 68 -0.39 -2.61 -0.41
C LEU A 68 -0.07 -1.12 -0.43
N VAL A 69 0.36 -0.61 -1.59
CA VAL A 69 0.72 0.79 -1.75
C VAL A 69 -0.02 1.39 -2.95
N ARG A 70 -0.77 2.46 -2.70
CA ARG A 70 -1.37 3.24 -3.80
C ARG A 70 -0.35 4.23 -4.33
N GLY A 71 0.28 3.87 -5.45
CA GLY A 71 1.31 4.68 -6.12
C GLY A 71 2.69 4.53 -5.48
N ASP A 72 3.59 5.47 -5.77
CA ASP A 72 4.94 5.49 -5.20
C ASP A 72 5.18 6.78 -4.39
N PRO A 73 4.58 6.88 -3.19
CA PRO A 73 4.76 8.05 -2.33
C PRO A 73 6.21 8.18 -1.85
N TRP A 74 6.98 7.10 -1.84
CA TRP A 74 8.37 7.12 -1.38
C TRP A 74 9.28 7.77 -2.42
N SER A 75 9.27 7.32 -3.67
CA SER A 75 10.07 7.91 -4.76
C SER A 75 9.81 9.41 -4.94
N THR A 76 8.55 9.82 -4.77
CA THR A 76 8.18 11.25 -4.90
C THR A 76 8.76 12.11 -3.77
N HIS A 77 8.96 11.56 -2.58
CA HIS A 77 9.26 12.33 -1.37
C HIS A 77 10.62 12.01 -0.73
N ASN A 78 11.35 11.03 -1.23
CA ASN A 78 12.62 10.58 -0.63
C ASN A 78 13.63 11.73 -0.49
N HIS A 79 13.75 12.60 -1.50
CA HIS A 79 14.71 13.69 -1.55
C HIS A 79 14.45 14.77 -0.49
N LEU A 80 13.21 14.89 0.00
CA LEU A 80 12.87 15.82 1.10
C LEU A 80 13.14 15.21 2.48
N LEU A 81 13.25 13.88 2.55
CA LEU A 81 13.42 13.14 3.80
C LEU A 81 14.85 12.63 3.98
N ALA A 82 15.64 12.55 2.89
CA ALA A 82 17.02 12.10 2.88
C ALA A 82 17.91 12.90 3.85
N ASP A 83 17.72 14.21 3.95
CA ASP A 83 18.47 15.08 4.87
C ASP A 83 18.15 14.85 6.36
N HIS A 84 17.16 14.00 6.66
CA HIS A 84 16.60 13.84 8.00
C HIS A 84 16.56 12.39 8.51
N LEU A 85 16.97 11.44 7.67
CA LEU A 85 17.02 10.02 7.96
C LEU A 85 18.46 9.57 7.77
N ASP A 86 18.92 8.65 8.61
CA ASP A 86 20.23 8.05 8.42
C ASP A 86 20.21 7.08 7.22
N GLU A 87 21.38 6.76 6.68
CA GLU A 87 21.51 5.88 5.48
C GLU A 87 20.81 4.53 5.68
N ASP A 88 21.01 3.91 6.85
CA ASP A 88 20.35 2.65 7.23
C ASP A 88 18.82 2.78 7.27
N GLU A 89 18.31 3.94 7.73
CA GLU A 89 16.87 4.19 7.84
C GLU A 89 16.24 4.42 6.46
N LEU A 90 16.97 5.11 5.57
CA LEU A 90 16.58 5.27 4.17
C LEU A 90 16.53 3.93 3.46
N GLU A 91 17.56 3.10 3.63
CA GLU A 91 17.62 1.78 3.02
C GLU A 91 16.46 0.90 3.50
N LEU A 92 16.17 0.90 4.81
CA LEU A 92 15.07 0.11 5.37
C LEU A 92 13.72 0.53 4.78
N ILE A 93 13.45 1.84 4.67
CA ILE A 93 12.21 2.34 4.06
C ILE A 93 12.14 1.97 2.58
N ASP A 94 13.26 2.13 1.86
CA ASP A 94 13.34 1.81 0.44
C ASP A 94 13.11 0.32 0.16
N GLN A 95 13.73 -0.56 0.94
CA GLN A 95 13.52 -2.01 0.86
C GLN A 95 12.06 -2.38 1.13
N PHE A 96 11.40 -1.75 2.10
CA PHE A 96 9.98 -1.99 2.36
C PHE A 96 9.10 -1.60 1.18
N PHE A 97 9.26 -0.39 0.62
CA PHE A 97 8.44 0.04 -0.51
C PHE A 97 8.73 -0.79 -1.76
N LYS A 98 9.97 -1.20 -1.99
CA LYS A 98 10.33 -2.16 -3.05
C LYS A 98 9.62 -3.50 -2.87
N ASN A 99 9.61 -4.05 -1.65
CA ASN A 99 8.92 -5.30 -1.35
C ASN A 99 7.40 -5.19 -1.55
N CYS A 100 6.79 -4.10 -1.09
CA CYS A 100 5.36 -3.85 -1.33
C CYS A 100 5.04 -3.73 -2.82
N THR A 101 5.86 -3.00 -3.58
CA THR A 101 5.68 -2.83 -5.04
C THR A 101 5.83 -4.15 -5.79
N LEU A 102 6.78 -4.99 -5.37
CA LEU A 102 6.97 -6.31 -5.94
C LEU A 102 5.73 -7.19 -5.71
N ILE A 103 5.17 -7.15 -4.49
CA ILE A 103 3.93 -7.87 -4.18
C ILE A 103 2.76 -7.35 -5.01
N ASP A 104 2.59 -6.03 -5.13
CA ASP A 104 1.52 -5.45 -5.94
C ASP A 104 1.66 -5.88 -7.42
N LYS A 105 2.89 -5.96 -7.95
CA LYS A 105 3.14 -6.51 -9.29
C LYS A 105 2.78 -7.98 -9.41
N MET A 106 3.09 -8.79 -8.40
CA MET A 106 2.70 -10.21 -8.37
C MET A 106 1.18 -10.39 -8.32
N LEU A 107 0.49 -9.54 -7.54
CA LEU A 107 -0.98 -9.50 -7.48
C LEU A 107 -1.58 -9.13 -8.83
N ASP A 108 -1.05 -8.10 -9.49
CA ASP A 108 -1.48 -7.70 -10.83
C ASP A 108 -1.24 -8.83 -11.84
N GLN A 109 -0.06 -9.48 -11.81
CA GLN A 109 0.23 -10.64 -12.66
C GLN A 109 -0.72 -11.81 -12.43
N LEU A 110 -1.07 -12.11 -11.18
CA LEU A 110 -2.01 -13.17 -10.83
C LEU A 110 -3.40 -12.88 -11.39
N CYS A 111 -3.85 -11.63 -11.32
CA CYS A 111 -5.14 -11.21 -11.85
C CYS A 111 -5.18 -11.10 -13.38
N SER A 112 -4.06 -10.74 -13.99
CA SER A 112 -3.95 -10.48 -15.42
C SER A 112 -3.52 -11.70 -16.24
N HIS A 113 -3.13 -12.82 -15.62
CA HIS A 113 -2.70 -13.99 -16.38
C HIS A 113 -3.91 -14.62 -17.10
N PRO A 114 -3.99 -14.56 -18.45
CA PRO A 114 -5.16 -15.03 -19.20
C PRO A 114 -5.47 -16.50 -18.94
N GLN A 115 -4.45 -17.34 -18.75
CA GLN A 115 -4.61 -18.77 -18.50
C GLN A 115 -5.31 -19.06 -17.17
N VAL A 116 -5.05 -18.26 -16.13
CA VAL A 116 -5.73 -18.38 -14.83
C VAL A 116 -7.19 -17.94 -14.97
N HIS A 117 -7.44 -16.84 -15.68
CA HIS A 117 -8.80 -16.35 -15.89
C HIS A 117 -9.66 -17.32 -16.69
N GLU A 118 -9.14 -17.85 -17.80
CA GLU A 118 -9.83 -18.84 -18.64
C GLU A 118 -10.13 -20.13 -17.86
N ARG A 119 -9.17 -20.64 -17.09
CA ARG A 119 -9.37 -21.80 -16.20
C ARG A 119 -10.47 -21.55 -15.17
N VAL A 120 -10.47 -20.38 -14.51
CA VAL A 120 -11.50 -20.01 -13.54
C VAL A 120 -12.87 -19.96 -14.21
N LEU A 121 -12.97 -19.38 -15.41
CA LEU A 121 -14.22 -19.33 -16.17
C LEU A 121 -14.72 -20.73 -16.55
N GLU A 122 -13.84 -21.62 -17.00
CA GLU A 122 -14.22 -23.00 -17.34
C GLU A 122 -14.66 -23.79 -16.11
N ILE A 123 -13.94 -23.69 -15.00
CA ILE A 123 -14.35 -24.30 -13.73
C ILE A 123 -15.72 -23.77 -13.31
N GLN A 124 -15.95 -22.46 -13.40
CA GLN A 124 -17.22 -21.84 -13.05
C GLN A 124 -18.35 -22.30 -13.98
N ARG A 125 -18.11 -22.44 -15.28
CA ARG A 125 -19.07 -23.00 -16.24
C ARG A 125 -19.46 -24.44 -15.88
N ILE A 126 -18.48 -25.28 -15.56
CA ILE A 126 -18.73 -26.68 -15.17
C ILE A 126 -19.51 -26.74 -13.86
N LEU A 127 -19.15 -25.93 -12.86
CA LEU A 127 -19.87 -25.84 -11.59
C LEU A 127 -21.32 -25.36 -11.78
N CYS A 128 -21.56 -24.39 -12.67
CA CYS A 128 -22.91 -23.96 -13.04
C CYS A 128 -23.69 -25.09 -13.71
N LYS A 129 -23.06 -25.89 -14.57
CA LYS A 129 -23.69 -27.06 -15.19
C LYS A 129 -24.06 -28.11 -14.16
N ILE A 130 -23.16 -28.44 -13.24
CA ILE A 130 -23.42 -29.36 -12.13
C ILE A 130 -24.56 -28.85 -11.25
N ALA A 131 -24.59 -27.55 -10.95
CA ALA A 131 -25.68 -26.93 -10.20
C ALA A 131 -27.02 -27.08 -10.95
N TYR A 132 -27.06 -26.74 -12.24
CA TYR A 132 -28.24 -26.87 -13.08
C TYR A 132 -28.76 -28.32 -13.12
N ASP A 133 -27.87 -29.29 -13.41
CA ASP A 133 -28.20 -30.71 -13.48
C ASP A 133 -28.70 -31.26 -12.13
N SER A 134 -28.19 -30.73 -11.01
CA SER A 134 -28.64 -31.12 -9.67
C SER A 134 -30.01 -30.57 -9.31
N THR A 135 -30.37 -29.38 -9.81
CA THR A 135 -31.66 -28.71 -9.55
C THR A 135 -32.82 -29.27 -10.38
N ILE A 136 -32.57 -29.68 -11.64
CA ILE A 136 -33.62 -30.20 -12.52
C ILE A 136 -33.98 -31.65 -12.22
N ASN A 137 -33.01 -32.45 -11.78
CA ASN A 137 -33.19 -33.90 -11.60
C ASN A 137 -33.53 -34.32 -10.16
N SER A 138 -33.94 -33.38 -9.28
CA SER A 138 -34.14 -33.67 -7.85
C SER A 138 -35.40 -33.01 -7.27
N GLU A 139 -36.44 -33.81 -7.01
CA GLU A 139 -37.51 -33.51 -6.04
C GLU A 139 -37.08 -34.17 -4.72
N PRO A 140 -36.70 -33.48 -3.61
CA PRO A 140 -36.89 -32.10 -3.14
C PRO A 140 -35.57 -31.30 -2.92
N ALA A 141 -35.69 -30.03 -2.50
CA ALA A 141 -34.57 -29.06 -2.37
C ALA A 141 -33.42 -29.50 -1.44
N THR A 142 -33.70 -30.26 -0.38
CA THR A 142 -32.68 -30.75 0.58
C THR A 142 -31.77 -31.82 -0.02
N THR A 143 -32.28 -32.65 -0.92
CA THR A 143 -31.51 -33.71 -1.59
C THR A 143 -30.69 -33.15 -2.76
N ALA A 144 -31.16 -32.07 -3.39
CA ALA A 144 -30.45 -31.39 -4.47
C ALA A 144 -29.13 -30.76 -3.99
N GLN A 145 -29.13 -30.15 -2.81
CA GLN A 145 -27.94 -29.49 -2.26
C GLN A 145 -26.84 -30.48 -1.86
N ASP A 146 -27.22 -31.63 -1.29
CA ASP A 146 -26.27 -32.67 -0.91
C ASP A 146 -25.65 -33.36 -2.15
N ARG A 147 -26.46 -33.54 -3.21
CA ARG A 147 -26.00 -34.06 -4.51
C ARG A 147 -25.07 -33.09 -5.24
N TYR A 148 -25.37 -31.79 -5.16
CA TYR A 148 -24.49 -30.74 -5.66
C TYR A 148 -23.15 -30.78 -4.92
N GLN A 149 -23.16 -30.82 -3.58
CA GLN A 149 -21.94 -30.82 -2.79
C GLN A 149 -21.08 -32.06 -3.09
N LYS A 150 -21.68 -33.24 -3.16
CA LYS A 150 -20.98 -34.49 -3.50
C LYS A 150 -20.39 -34.47 -4.92
N SER A 151 -21.12 -33.91 -5.89
CA SER A 151 -20.66 -33.79 -7.28
C SER A 151 -19.55 -32.73 -7.42
N LYS A 152 -19.66 -31.63 -6.67
CA LYS A 152 -18.63 -30.60 -6.56
C LYS A 152 -17.36 -31.16 -5.95
N ASP A 153 -17.45 -31.88 -4.84
CA ASP A 153 -16.30 -32.46 -4.15
C ASP A 153 -15.64 -33.56 -5.00
N ALA A 154 -16.41 -34.36 -5.73
CA ALA A 154 -15.89 -35.33 -6.69
C ALA A 154 -15.15 -34.65 -7.86
N PHE A 155 -15.71 -33.57 -8.41
CA PHE A 155 -15.07 -32.80 -9.48
C PHE A 155 -13.78 -32.12 -8.99
N LEU A 156 -13.82 -31.48 -7.82
CA LEU A 156 -12.64 -30.86 -7.21
C LEU A 156 -11.56 -31.90 -6.89
N GLY A 157 -11.93 -33.08 -6.41
CA GLY A 157 -10.99 -34.17 -6.13
C GLY A 157 -10.37 -34.79 -7.39
N LEU A 158 -11.05 -34.75 -8.53
CA LEU A 158 -10.47 -35.13 -9.84
C LEU A 158 -9.50 -34.05 -10.33
N MET A 159 -9.89 -32.78 -10.21
CA MET A 159 -9.04 -31.63 -10.56
C MET A 159 -7.77 -31.54 -9.71
N GLU A 160 -7.84 -31.90 -8.43
CA GLU A 160 -6.67 -31.89 -7.52
C GLU A 160 -5.72 -33.07 -7.78
N LYS A 161 -6.22 -34.16 -8.37
CA LYS A 161 -5.41 -35.32 -8.80
C LYS A 161 -4.79 -35.15 -10.18
N GLU A 162 -5.36 -34.30 -11.03
CA GLU A 162 -4.70 -33.92 -12.26
C GLU A 162 -3.49 -33.05 -11.91
N GLU A 163 -2.29 -33.61 -12.12
CA GLU A 163 -1.02 -32.92 -12.02
C GLU A 163 -0.96 -31.84 -13.12
N THR A 164 -1.60 -30.71 -12.83
CA THR A 164 -1.62 -29.57 -13.72
C THR A 164 -0.33 -28.79 -13.51
N LEU A 165 0.26 -28.29 -14.60
CA LEU A 165 1.46 -27.44 -14.57
C LEU A 165 1.28 -26.16 -13.72
N ILE A 166 0.05 -25.82 -13.32
CA ILE A 166 -0.31 -24.62 -12.56
C ILE A 166 -1.35 -25.02 -11.51
N ASN A 167 -0.92 -25.16 -10.25
CA ASN A 167 -1.85 -25.31 -9.13
C ASN A 167 -2.38 -23.91 -8.73
N PRO A 168 -3.71 -23.71 -8.67
CA PRO A 168 -4.29 -22.41 -8.33
C PRO A 168 -3.92 -21.91 -6.92
N LYS A 169 -3.47 -22.81 -6.03
CA LYS A 169 -3.02 -22.46 -4.67
C LYS A 169 -1.58 -21.94 -4.64
N ASP A 170 -0.70 -22.38 -5.54
CA ASP A 170 0.72 -22.02 -5.55
C ASP A 170 1.01 -20.51 -5.55
N PRO A 171 0.41 -19.69 -6.42
CA PRO A 171 0.68 -18.25 -6.40
C PRO A 171 0.17 -17.58 -5.13
N GLN A 172 -0.92 -18.09 -4.54
CA GLN A 172 -1.42 -17.59 -3.27
C GLN A 172 -0.47 -17.95 -2.11
N GLU A 173 0.09 -19.16 -2.12
CA GLU A 173 1.06 -19.60 -1.13
C GLU A 173 2.40 -18.85 -1.24
N MET A 174 2.91 -18.66 -2.46
CA MET A 174 4.10 -17.84 -2.71
C MET A 174 3.90 -16.39 -2.22
N LEU A 175 2.72 -15.83 -2.48
CA LEU A 175 2.39 -14.49 -2.04
C LEU A 175 2.26 -14.40 -0.51
N ARG A 176 1.64 -15.41 0.13
CA ARG A 176 1.56 -15.50 1.59
C ARG A 176 2.93 -15.61 2.24
N ALA A 177 3.84 -16.41 1.68
CA ALA A 177 5.21 -16.53 2.16
C ALA A 177 5.88 -15.14 2.15
N ARG A 178 5.84 -14.44 1.01
CA ARG A 178 6.42 -13.10 0.89
C ARG A 178 5.79 -12.04 1.79
N LEU A 179 4.47 -12.09 2.00
CA LEU A 179 3.78 -11.19 2.94
C LEU A 179 4.19 -11.45 4.40
N THR A 180 4.57 -12.67 4.73
CA THR A 180 5.03 -13.04 6.06
C THR A 180 6.40 -12.44 6.35
N ASP A 181 7.27 -12.41 5.34
CA ASP A 181 8.64 -11.90 5.42
C ASP A 181 8.72 -10.36 5.55
N ILE A 182 7.65 -9.62 5.23
CA ILE A 182 7.65 -8.17 5.40
C ILE A 182 7.58 -7.81 6.88
N LEU A 183 8.67 -7.23 7.37
CA LEU A 183 8.78 -6.64 8.70
C LEU A 183 8.05 -5.29 8.76
N PRO A 184 7.31 -5.01 9.84
CA PRO A 184 6.69 -3.70 10.04
C PRO A 184 7.79 -2.65 10.32
N ILE A 185 7.75 -1.53 9.60
CA ILE A 185 8.69 -0.42 9.82
C ILE A 185 8.24 0.44 10.99
N THR A 186 6.94 0.52 11.29
CA THR A 186 6.45 1.48 12.29
C THR A 186 6.96 1.24 13.71
N THR A 187 7.51 0.06 14.00
CA THR A 187 8.15 -0.32 15.27
C THR A 187 9.66 -0.08 15.28
N THR A 188 10.28 0.15 14.12
CA THR A 188 11.73 0.37 13.98
C THR A 188 12.14 1.81 14.29
N THR A 189 13.45 2.06 14.35
CA THR A 189 14.06 3.40 14.47
C THR A 189 13.60 4.31 13.33
N ALA A 190 13.65 3.83 12.09
CA ALA A 190 13.16 4.56 10.91
C ALA A 190 11.68 4.98 11.07
N GLY A 191 10.82 4.08 11.55
CA GLY A 191 9.42 4.39 11.82
C GLY A 191 9.23 5.46 12.91
N SER A 192 10.08 5.44 13.94
CA SER A 192 10.07 6.45 15.01
C SER A 192 10.51 7.83 14.48
N GLN A 193 11.50 7.89 13.60
CA GLN A 193 11.97 9.11 12.95
C GLN A 193 10.93 9.70 12.03
N LEU A 194 10.26 8.87 11.25
CA LEU A 194 9.20 9.28 10.34
C LEU A 194 7.99 9.86 11.12
N LYS A 195 7.62 9.22 12.25
CA LYS A 195 6.64 9.76 13.20
C LYS A 195 7.11 11.09 13.78
N ARG A 196 8.39 11.22 14.12
CA ARG A 196 8.99 12.44 14.66
C ARG A 196 8.92 13.57 13.63
N LEU A 197 9.26 13.33 12.38
CA LEU A 197 9.17 14.32 11.28
C LEU A 197 7.71 14.74 11.01
N ALA A 198 6.78 13.80 11.04
CA ALA A 198 5.35 14.08 10.89
C ALA A 198 4.74 14.86 12.08
N SER A 199 5.18 14.57 13.32
CA SER A 199 4.58 15.09 14.56
C SER A 199 5.26 16.35 15.13
N ARG A 200 6.57 16.56 14.90
CA ARG A 200 7.44 17.51 15.64
C ARG A 200 6.95 18.95 15.71
N TRP A 201 6.00 19.38 14.88
CA TRP A 201 5.60 20.78 14.80
C TRP A 201 4.27 21.12 15.51
N TRP A 202 3.44 20.15 15.91
CA TRP A 202 2.20 20.43 16.66
C TRP A 202 2.40 20.56 18.17
N GLN A 203 3.43 19.92 18.75
CA GLN A 203 3.65 19.97 20.20
C GLN A 203 4.27 21.29 20.70
N ARG A 204 4.89 22.11 19.85
CA ARG A 204 5.41 23.44 20.25
C ARG A 204 4.38 24.57 20.21
N ARG A 205 3.16 24.34 19.72
CA ARG A 205 2.06 25.35 19.68
C ARG A 205 0.93 25.09 20.67
N ARG A 206 0.96 24.01 21.45
CA ARG A 206 -0.02 23.73 22.53
C ARG A 206 0.45 24.09 23.94
N ILE A 207 1.66 24.66 24.06
CA ILE A 207 2.16 25.22 25.31
C ILE A 207 2.39 26.71 25.07
N ARG A 208 1.30 27.46 24.96
CA ARG A 208 1.18 28.90 25.21
C ARG A 208 -0.29 29.26 25.24
#